data_AF-A0A4P7A3I3-F1
#
_entry.id   AF-A0A4P7A3I3-F1
#
_cell.length_a   1.000
_cell.length_b   1.000
_cell.length_c   1.000
_cell.angle_alpha   90.00
_cell.angle_beta   90.00
_cell.angle_gamma   90.00
#
_symmetry.space_group_name_H-M   'P 1'
#
loop_
_entity.id
_entity.type
_entity.pdbx_description
1 polymer ?
#
loop_
_entity_poly.entity_id
_entity_poly.type
_entity_poly.pdbx_seq_one_letter_code
_entity_poly.pdbx_strand_id
1 'polypeptide(L)'
;MSEQTKKGPLIQKKQKTNTLARPKPVLVTANDDFKFTKEEPKSETAVQVPIKEKEKNVIAPELKTNIVEPERKKDVPLKRVSVVGKNNSVKSIKLPHDLHTKIGILGKFTDENKTYAIISQLVDYYVENELTDRQQRQFKSMNEFFHDTKE
;
A
#
# COMPACT_ATOMS: atom_id res chain seq x y z
N MET A 1 29.88 -6.78 53.62
CA MET A 1 30.14 -6.76 52.16
C MET A 1 28.95 -6.09 51.48
N SER A 2 29.10 -4.85 51.03
CA SER A 2 28.07 -4.17 50.21
C SER A 2 28.77 -3.46 49.06
N GLU A 3 28.72 -4.06 47.88
CA GLU A 3 29.29 -3.50 46.66
C GLU A 3 28.33 -2.44 46.10
N GLN A 4 28.77 -1.18 46.09
CA GLN A 4 28.05 -0.09 45.44
C GLN A 4 28.48 0.00 43.97
N THR A 5 27.54 -0.27 43.06
CA THR A 5 27.76 -0.14 41.61
C THR A 5 27.89 1.33 41.21
N LYS A 6 29.09 1.75 40.78
CA LYS A 6 29.35 3.09 40.24
C LYS A 6 28.76 3.22 38.82
N LYS A 7 27.53 3.73 38.71
CA LYS A 7 26.97 4.14 37.41
C LYS A 7 27.56 5.51 37.03
N GLY A 8 28.12 5.60 35.82
CA GLY A 8 28.71 6.83 35.28
C GLY A 8 27.67 7.94 35.01
N PRO A 9 28.12 9.18 34.76
CA PRO A 9 27.23 10.34 34.63
C PRO A 9 26.40 10.30 33.33
N LEU A 10 25.17 10.81 33.42
CA LEU A 10 24.20 10.85 32.32
C LEU A 10 24.50 12.02 31.37
N ILE A 11 24.73 11.73 30.08
CA ILE A 11 25.03 12.74 29.06
C ILE A 11 23.76 13.55 28.74
N GLN A 12 23.75 14.83 29.11
CA GLN A 12 22.68 15.77 28.75
C GLN A 12 22.92 16.38 27.37
N LYS A 13 22.05 16.10 26.40
CA LYS A 13 22.11 16.69 25.06
C LYS A 13 21.66 18.15 25.11
N LYS A 14 22.53 19.08 24.74
CA LYS A 14 22.18 20.51 24.62
C LYS A 14 21.16 20.69 23.50
N GLN A 15 20.05 21.38 23.79
CA GLN A 15 19.04 21.75 22.81
C GLN A 15 19.66 22.78 21.84
N LYS A 16 19.65 22.47 20.55
CA LYS A 16 20.06 23.43 19.50
C LYS A 16 19.01 24.54 19.45
N THR A 17 19.43 25.76 19.74
CA THR A 17 18.65 26.98 19.51
C THR A 17 18.46 27.15 18.01
N ASN A 18 17.27 26.81 17.52
CA ASN A 18 16.88 26.96 16.12
C ASN A 18 16.70 28.46 15.82
N THR A 19 17.68 29.08 15.17
CA THR A 19 17.73 30.52 14.85
C THR A 19 16.90 30.93 13.62
N LEU A 20 16.15 30.00 13.03
CA LEU A 20 15.22 30.29 11.94
C LEU A 20 13.78 30.29 12.47
N ALA A 21 13.19 31.48 12.53
CA ALA A 21 11.79 31.66 12.89
C ALA A 21 10.91 30.87 11.92
N ARG A 22 10.14 29.92 12.46
CA ARG A 22 9.19 29.15 11.65
C ARG A 22 8.10 30.09 11.13
N PRO A 23 7.70 29.98 9.85
CA PRO A 23 6.61 30.79 9.32
C PRO A 23 5.31 30.46 10.06
N LYS A 24 4.50 31.50 10.30
CA LYS A 24 3.19 31.35 10.95
C LYS A 24 2.23 30.63 9.99
N PRO A 25 1.35 29.75 10.51
CA PRO A 25 0.34 29.09 9.69
C PRO A 25 -0.63 30.11 9.11
N VAL A 26 -0.96 29.96 7.83
CA VAL A 26 -1.97 30.77 7.14
C VAL A 26 -3.35 30.31 7.61
N LEU A 27 -4.12 31.22 8.21
CA LEU A 27 -5.52 30.97 8.57
C LEU A 27 -6.35 31.03 7.29
N VAL A 28 -6.79 29.89 6.80
CA VAL A 28 -7.79 29.80 5.73
C VAL A 28 -9.11 30.29 6.32
N THR A 29 -9.58 31.46 5.89
CA THR A 29 -10.92 31.94 6.22
C THR A 29 -11.93 31.18 5.36
N ALA A 30 -13.08 30.81 5.93
CA ALA A 30 -14.10 29.95 5.34
C ALA A 30 -14.87 30.57 4.15
N ASN A 31 -14.29 31.57 3.49
CA ASN A 31 -14.80 32.08 2.24
C ASN A 31 -14.14 31.27 1.12
N ASP A 32 -14.67 30.05 0.93
CA ASP A 32 -14.36 29.21 -0.22
C ASP A 32 -14.72 29.96 -1.52
N ASP A 33 -13.70 30.55 -2.16
CA ASP A 33 -13.77 31.09 -3.53
C ASP A 33 -13.87 29.98 -4.59
N PHE A 34 -13.87 28.71 -4.19
CA PHE A 34 -14.13 27.56 -5.05
C PHE A 34 -15.60 27.12 -4.96
N LYS A 35 -16.50 27.92 -5.55
CA LYS A 35 -17.89 27.50 -5.78
C LYS A 35 -17.99 26.72 -7.10
N PHE A 36 -18.00 25.39 -7.01
CA PHE A 36 -18.56 24.56 -8.09
C PHE A 36 -20.09 24.64 -7.99
N THR A 37 -20.74 25.30 -8.96
CA THR A 37 -22.18 25.17 -9.17
C THR A 37 -22.47 23.76 -9.65
N LYS A 38 -22.85 22.87 -8.72
CA LYS A 38 -23.56 21.64 -9.08
C LYS A 38 -25.02 22.01 -9.35
N GLU A 39 -25.40 22.02 -10.62
CA GLU A 39 -26.81 21.88 -10.98
C GLU A 39 -27.19 20.41 -10.77
N GLU A 40 -27.97 20.14 -9.72
CA GLU A 40 -28.71 18.89 -9.57
C GLU A 40 -30.12 19.06 -10.17
N PRO A 41 -30.62 18.11 -10.98
CA PRO A 41 -32.04 17.87 -11.06
C PRO A 41 -32.49 16.90 -9.96
N LYS A 42 -33.55 17.36 -9.27
CA LYS A 42 -34.25 16.76 -8.13
C LYS A 42 -34.92 15.41 -8.45
N SER A 43 -34.97 14.55 -7.41
CA SER A 43 -36.07 13.65 -6.93
C SER A 43 -36.85 12.79 -7.95
N GLU A 44 -37.39 11.60 -7.69
CA GLU A 44 -37.79 10.78 -6.54
C GLU A 44 -37.42 9.31 -6.92
N THR A 45 -37.18 8.34 -6.05
CA THR A 45 -38.22 7.59 -5.32
C THR A 45 -37.54 6.62 -4.35
N ALA A 46 -37.78 6.78 -3.07
CA ALA A 46 -37.47 5.80 -2.04
C ALA A 46 -38.60 4.76 -2.00
N VAL A 47 -38.27 3.47 -2.18
CA VAL A 47 -39.19 2.36 -1.87
C VAL A 47 -38.59 1.56 -0.72
N GLN A 48 -39.17 1.79 0.47
CA GLN A 48 -38.98 0.97 1.65
C GLN A 48 -39.77 -0.34 1.45
N VAL A 49 -39.13 -1.49 1.67
CA VAL A 49 -39.83 -2.78 1.81
C VAL A 49 -39.46 -3.38 3.17
N PRO A 50 -40.45 -3.80 3.98
CA PRO A 50 -40.27 -4.06 5.40
C PRO A 50 -39.59 -5.40 5.70
N ILE A 51 -38.74 -5.36 6.71
CA ILE A 51 -38.20 -6.52 7.43
C ILE A 51 -39.38 -7.22 8.12
N LYS A 52 -39.59 -8.51 7.82
CA LYS A 52 -40.38 -9.42 8.66
C LYS A 52 -39.53 -10.63 9.00
N GLU A 53 -39.16 -10.70 10.27
CA GLU A 53 -38.68 -11.89 10.97
C GLU A 53 -39.72 -13.01 10.88
N LYS A 54 -39.27 -14.20 10.49
CA LYS A 54 -39.93 -15.45 10.85
C LYS A 54 -38.87 -16.50 11.16
N GLU A 55 -38.74 -16.74 12.46
CA GLU A 55 -38.17 -17.95 13.02
C GLU A 55 -38.82 -19.19 12.39
N LYS A 56 -38.00 -20.19 12.05
CA LYS A 56 -38.38 -21.62 12.12
C LYS A 56 -37.11 -22.50 12.07
N ASN A 57 -36.86 -23.13 13.22
CA ASN A 57 -36.00 -24.28 13.45
C ASN A 57 -35.96 -25.27 12.28
N VAL A 58 -34.76 -25.62 11.78
CA VAL A 58 -34.45 -26.98 11.28
C VAL A 58 -32.94 -27.28 11.42
N ILE A 59 -32.60 -28.03 12.46
CA ILE A 59 -31.68 -29.19 12.52
C ILE A 59 -30.26 -29.02 11.96
N ALA A 60 -29.29 -28.93 12.87
CA ALA A 60 -27.87 -29.15 12.63
C ALA A 60 -27.56 -30.65 12.43
N PRO A 61 -26.75 -31.02 11.43
CA PRO A 61 -26.04 -32.30 11.46
C PRO A 61 -24.66 -32.11 12.11
N GLU A 62 -24.54 -32.64 13.33
CA GLU A 62 -23.26 -32.92 13.99
C GLU A 62 -22.47 -33.95 13.18
N LEU A 63 -21.31 -33.57 12.63
CA LEU A 63 -20.32 -34.54 12.19
C LEU A 63 -18.90 -34.11 12.57
N LYS A 64 -18.51 -34.59 13.75
CA LYS A 64 -17.21 -35.20 14.09
C LYS A 64 -15.97 -34.41 13.68
N THR A 65 -15.48 -33.68 14.68
CA THR A 65 -14.09 -33.27 14.87
C THR A 65 -13.11 -34.42 14.58
N ASN A 66 -12.27 -34.24 13.55
CA ASN A 66 -10.99 -34.91 13.46
C ASN A 66 -9.92 -33.82 13.37
N ILE A 67 -9.57 -33.28 14.54
CA ILE A 67 -8.48 -32.32 14.70
C ILE A 67 -7.20 -33.14 14.59
N VAL A 68 -6.64 -33.24 13.39
CA VAL A 68 -5.27 -33.70 13.20
C VAL A 68 -4.36 -32.56 13.62
N GLU A 69 -3.72 -32.74 14.77
CA GLU A 69 -2.72 -31.83 15.33
C GLU A 69 -1.59 -31.64 14.29
N PRO A 70 -1.32 -30.42 13.80
CA PRO A 70 -0.23 -30.22 12.87
C PRO A 70 1.09 -30.40 13.62
N GLU A 71 1.85 -31.44 13.25
CA GLU A 71 3.21 -31.65 13.71
C GLU A 71 4.02 -30.36 13.55
N ARG A 72 4.48 -29.80 14.66
CA ARG A 72 5.36 -28.62 14.69
C ARG A 72 6.68 -29.00 14.03
N LYS A 73 6.82 -28.70 12.74
CA LYS A 73 8.09 -28.76 12.04
C LYS A 73 9.06 -27.83 12.76
N LYS A 74 10.15 -28.40 13.28
CA LYS A 74 11.21 -27.68 13.98
C LYS A 74 11.72 -26.55 13.06
N ASP A 75 11.68 -25.32 13.55
CA ASP A 75 12.27 -24.17 12.87
C ASP A 75 13.77 -24.40 12.71
N VAL A 76 14.18 -24.85 11.53
CA VAL A 76 15.59 -24.87 11.15
C VAL A 76 15.96 -23.42 10.83
N PRO A 77 16.97 -22.81 11.49
CA PRO A 77 17.40 -21.49 11.13
C PRO A 77 17.99 -21.53 9.72
N LEU A 78 17.24 -21.00 8.75
CA LEU A 78 17.70 -20.81 7.38
C LEU A 78 18.93 -19.90 7.41
N LYS A 79 20.11 -20.50 7.20
CA LYS A 79 21.35 -19.78 6.99
C LYS A 79 21.16 -18.86 5.79
N ARG A 80 21.16 -17.55 6.02
CA ARG A 80 21.06 -16.55 4.96
C ARG A 80 22.33 -16.64 4.12
N VAL A 81 22.22 -17.25 2.95
CA VAL A 81 23.26 -17.21 1.93
C VAL A 81 23.44 -15.75 1.55
N SER A 82 24.66 -15.22 1.71
CA SER A 82 25.00 -13.88 1.27
C SER A 82 24.96 -13.83 -0.26
N VAL A 83 23.81 -13.47 -0.82
CA VAL A 83 23.65 -13.29 -2.26
C VAL A 83 24.26 -11.93 -2.62
N VAL A 84 25.32 -11.97 -3.42
CA VAL A 84 25.86 -10.83 -4.15
C VAL A 84 24.81 -10.44 -5.20
N GLY A 85 24.37 -9.17 -5.20
CA GLY A 85 23.23 -8.69 -6.01
C GLY A 85 22.17 -7.87 -5.26
N LYS A 86 22.51 -7.30 -4.09
CA LYS A 86 21.62 -6.53 -3.20
C LYS A 86 21.11 -5.18 -3.77
N ASN A 87 21.32 -4.89 -5.04
CA ASN A 87 20.97 -3.59 -5.62
C ASN A 87 19.62 -3.60 -6.35
N ASN A 88 19.01 -4.76 -6.56
CA ASN A 88 17.67 -4.81 -7.14
C ASN A 88 16.61 -4.78 -6.02
N SER A 89 16.30 -3.58 -5.54
CA SER A 89 15.25 -3.36 -4.54
C SER A 89 13.87 -3.57 -5.18
N VAL A 90 13.36 -4.79 -5.10
CA VAL A 90 11.99 -5.09 -5.53
C VAL A 90 11.03 -4.57 -4.46
N LYS A 91 10.11 -3.69 -4.86
CA LYS A 91 9.02 -3.18 -4.01
C LYS A 91 7.74 -3.97 -4.28
N SER A 92 6.96 -4.19 -3.24
CA SER A 92 5.63 -4.79 -3.33
C SER A 92 4.54 -3.71 -3.33
N ILE A 93 3.52 -3.90 -4.16
CA ILE A 93 2.34 -3.04 -4.25
C ILE A 93 1.13 -3.90 -3.89
N LYS A 94 0.26 -3.39 -3.01
CA LYS A 94 -1.01 -4.05 -2.70
C LYS A 94 -2.03 -3.71 -3.78
N LEU A 95 -2.66 -4.73 -4.35
CA LEU A 95 -3.66 -4.60 -5.41
C LEU A 95 -4.97 -5.28 -4.98
N PRO A 96 -6.13 -4.78 -5.43
CA PRO A 96 -7.40 -5.51 -5.33
C PRO A 96 -7.30 -6.91 -5.96
N HIS A 97 -8.05 -7.87 -5.40
CA HIS A 97 -8.00 -9.26 -5.84
C HIS A 97 -8.30 -9.44 -7.34
N ASP A 98 -9.30 -8.72 -7.85
CA ASP A 98 -9.68 -8.77 -9.27
C ASP A 98 -8.51 -8.38 -10.20
N LEU A 99 -7.81 -7.27 -9.89
CA LEU A 99 -6.65 -6.84 -10.67
C LEU A 99 -5.49 -7.84 -10.58
N HIS A 100 -5.22 -8.37 -9.39
CA HIS A 100 -4.19 -9.40 -9.21
C HIS A 100 -4.48 -10.64 -10.06
N THR A 101 -5.73 -11.08 -10.10
CA THR A 101 -6.16 -12.23 -10.91
C THR A 101 -6.06 -11.93 -12.40
N LYS A 102 -6.47 -10.73 -12.85
CA LYS A 102 -6.32 -10.30 -14.26
C LYS A 102 -4.87 -10.30 -14.72
N ILE A 103 -3.95 -9.77 -13.90
CA ILE A 103 -2.51 -9.79 -14.19
C ILE A 103 -1.99 -11.23 -14.24
N GLY A 104 -2.44 -12.09 -13.32
CA GLY A 104 -2.07 -13.51 -13.32
C GLY A 104 -2.59 -14.28 -14.55
N ILE A 105 -3.78 -13.93 -15.06
CA ILE A 105 -4.32 -14.48 -16.31
C ILE A 105 -3.52 -13.97 -17.50
N LEU A 106 -3.22 -12.66 -17.55
CA LEU A 106 -2.43 -12.05 -18.60
C LEU A 106 -1.05 -12.71 -18.75
N GLY A 107 -0.41 -13.01 -17.61
CA GLY A 107 0.86 -13.74 -17.58
C GLY A 107 0.83 -15.14 -18.19
N LYS A 108 -0.34 -15.75 -18.40
CA LYS A 108 -0.47 -17.03 -19.11
C LYS A 108 -0.46 -16.87 -20.63
N PHE A 109 -0.78 -15.68 -21.13
CA PHE A 109 -0.84 -15.36 -22.55
C PHE A 109 0.44 -14.68 -23.04
N THR A 110 1.22 -14.11 -22.15
CA THR A 110 2.55 -13.53 -22.43
C THR A 110 3.65 -14.54 -22.11
N ASP A 111 4.77 -14.50 -22.84
CA ASP A 111 5.95 -15.34 -22.53
C ASP A 111 6.64 -14.95 -21.21
N GLU A 112 6.27 -13.81 -20.63
CA GLU A 112 6.81 -13.33 -19.37
C GLU A 112 6.09 -13.93 -18.15
N ASN A 113 6.80 -14.75 -17.39
CA ASN A 113 6.26 -15.34 -16.16
C ASN A 113 6.34 -14.43 -14.93
N LYS A 114 7.05 -13.30 -15.01
CA LYS A 114 7.32 -12.44 -13.85
C LYS A 114 6.37 -11.25 -13.84
N THR A 115 5.57 -11.11 -12.79
CA THR A 115 4.56 -10.05 -12.65
C THR A 115 5.11 -8.64 -12.85
N TYR A 116 6.33 -8.35 -12.37
CA TYR A 116 6.93 -7.02 -12.54
C TYR A 116 7.29 -6.71 -14.00
N ALA A 117 7.60 -7.72 -14.81
CA ALA A 117 7.93 -7.54 -16.22
C ALA A 117 6.66 -7.24 -17.01
N ILE A 118 5.58 -8.00 -16.76
CA ILE A 118 4.24 -7.73 -17.30
C ILE A 118 3.79 -6.31 -16.96
N ILE A 119 3.94 -5.90 -15.70
CA ILE A 119 3.59 -4.53 -15.27
C ILE A 119 4.46 -3.49 -15.99
N SER A 120 5.77 -3.74 -16.19
CA SER A 120 6.65 -2.84 -16.95
C SER A 120 6.14 -2.67 -18.38
N GLN A 121 5.87 -3.78 -19.07
CA GLN A 121 5.34 -3.74 -20.44
C GLN A 121 4.02 -2.99 -20.54
N LEU A 122 3.11 -3.18 -19.57
CA LEU A 122 1.84 -2.46 -19.52
C LEU A 122 2.04 -0.95 -19.34
N VAL A 123 2.99 -0.55 -18.49
CA VAL A 123 3.32 0.87 -18.29
C VAL A 123 3.93 1.45 -19.56
N ASP A 124 4.90 0.77 -20.17
CA ASP A 124 5.58 1.24 -21.37
C ASP A 124 4.58 1.38 -22.54
N TYR A 125 3.74 0.36 -22.75
CA TYR A 125 2.68 0.39 -23.76
C TYR A 125 1.71 1.56 -23.54
N TYR A 126 1.28 1.81 -22.30
CA TYR A 126 0.37 2.91 -21.99
C TYR A 126 1.02 4.27 -22.23
N VAL A 127 2.29 4.42 -21.86
CA VAL A 127 3.05 5.67 -22.07
C VAL A 127 3.21 5.95 -23.56
N GLU A 128 3.50 4.95 -24.37
CA GLU A 128 3.75 5.13 -25.81
C GLU A 128 2.46 5.37 -26.60
N ASN A 129 1.37 4.69 -26.28
CA ASN A 129 0.17 4.67 -27.12
C ASN A 129 -0.97 5.58 -26.63
N GLU A 130 -1.12 5.76 -25.30
CA GLU A 130 -2.28 6.47 -24.73
C GLU A 130 -1.92 7.89 -24.27
N LEU A 131 -0.67 8.16 -23.93
CA LEU A 131 -0.25 9.50 -23.48
C LEU A 131 0.06 10.43 -24.65
N THR A 132 -0.35 11.70 -24.51
CA THR A 132 0.07 12.78 -25.41
C THR A 132 1.57 13.08 -25.28
N ASP A 133 2.20 13.62 -26.31
CA ASP A 133 3.62 14.01 -26.31
C ASP A 133 4.02 14.85 -25.09
N ARG A 134 3.14 15.75 -24.65
CA ARG A 134 3.36 16.58 -23.47
C ARG A 134 3.39 15.72 -22.19
N GLN A 135 2.45 14.80 -22.03
CA GLN A 135 2.38 13.91 -20.88
C GLN A 135 3.54 12.91 -20.85
N GLN A 136 3.95 12.39 -22.01
CA GLN A 136 5.13 11.52 -22.12
C GLN A 136 6.40 12.23 -21.64
N ARG A 137 6.61 13.49 -22.05
CA ARG A 137 7.76 14.29 -21.59
C ARG A 137 7.72 14.52 -20.08
N GLN A 138 6.53 14.81 -19.53
CA GLN A 138 6.35 14.97 -18.08
C GLN A 138 6.64 13.66 -17.33
N PHE A 139 6.13 12.53 -17.82
CA PHE A 139 6.38 11.22 -17.24
C PHE A 139 7.88 10.90 -17.21
N LYS A 140 8.60 11.11 -18.32
CA LYS A 140 10.06 10.90 -18.40
C LYS A 140 10.83 11.76 -17.40
N SER A 141 10.53 13.06 -17.35
CA SER A 141 11.17 13.99 -16.42
C SER A 141 10.92 13.63 -14.96
N MET A 142 9.70 13.23 -14.60
CA MET A 142 9.40 12.77 -13.24
C MET A 142 10.11 11.44 -12.92
N ASN A 143 10.17 10.50 -13.87
CA ASN A 143 10.82 9.22 -13.64
C ASN A 143 12.32 9.36 -13.38
N GLU A 144 13.01 10.21 -14.16
CA GLU A 144 14.43 10.54 -13.98
C GLU A 144 14.71 11.11 -12.58
N PHE A 145 13.89 12.07 -12.12
CA PHE A 145 14.01 12.65 -10.77
C PHE A 145 13.93 11.61 -9.64
N PHE A 146 13.09 10.58 -9.78
CA PHE A 146 12.96 9.52 -8.77
C PHE A 146 14.07 8.46 -8.83
N HIS A 147 14.85 8.42 -9.92
CA HIS A 147 16.01 7.56 -10.06
C HIS A 147 17.26 8.23 -9.48
N ASP A 148 17.48 9.51 -9.77
CA ASP A 148 18.65 10.27 -9.30
C ASP A 148 18.68 10.47 -7.78
N THR A 149 17.51 10.51 -7.14
CA THR A 149 17.38 10.70 -5.68
C THR A 149 17.77 9.47 -4.84
N LYS A 150 18.16 8.35 -5.46
CA LYS A 150 18.55 7.10 -4.78
C LYS A 150 20.05 6.78 -4.81
N GLU A 151 20.87 7.64 -5.42
CA GLU A 151 22.34 7.60 -5.32
C GLU A 151 22.84 8.46 -4.16
#